data_AF-A0A1K2ICR8-F1
#
_entry.id   AF-A0A1K2ICR8-F1
#
_cell.length_a   1.000
_cell.length_b   1.000
_cell.length_c   1.000
_cell.angle_alpha   90.00
_cell.angle_beta   90.00
_cell.angle_gamma   90.00
#
_symmetry.space_group_name_H-M   'P 1'
#
loop_
_entity.id
_entity.type
_entity.pdbx_description
1 polymer ?
#
loop_
_entity_poly.entity_id
_entity_poly.type
_entity_poly.pdbx_seq_one_letter_code
_entity_poly.pdbx_strand_id
1 'polypeptide(L)' 'MLLKNKKIHRTGKKNEKWLLHFENEMIATADLVIGANGGMSKARKYVTDAEVEYTGTFIIQGEIFQPKI' A
#
# COMPACT_ATOMS: atom_id res chain seq x y z
N MET A 1 -8.06 -14.32 6.19
CA MET A 1 -9.09 -13.89 5.22
C MET A 1 -8.42 -12.96 4.21
N LEU A 2 -8.52 -13.25 2.91
CA LEU A 2 -8.02 -12.36 1.86
C LEU A 2 -9.18 -11.55 1.31
N LEU A 3 -9.07 -10.22 1.35
CA LEU A 3 -10.04 -9.31 0.74
C LEU A 3 -9.47 -8.76 -0.57
N LYS A 4 -10.07 -9.14 -1.71
CA LYS A 4 -9.70 -8.60 -3.03
C LYS A 4 -10.33 -7.22 -3.24
N ASN A 5 -9.73 -6.40 -4.10
CA ASN A 5 -10.22 -5.06 -4.47
C ASN A 5 -10.42 -4.13 -3.25
N LYS A 6 -9.49 -4.20 -2.28
CA LYS A 6 -9.47 -3.34 -1.10
C LYS A 6 -8.17 -2.55 -1.04
N LYS A 7 -8.27 -1.25 -1.28
CA LYS A 7 -7.16 -0.31 -1.12
C LYS A 7 -7.37 0.50 0.15
N ILE A 8 -6.34 0.51 1.00
CA ILE A 8 -6.36 1.29 2.24
C ILE A 8 -6.19 2.76 1.87
N HIS A 9 -7.12 3.59 2.34
CA HIS A 9 -7.10 5.04 2.15
C HIS A 9 -6.61 5.77 3.40
N ARG A 10 -7.02 5.32 4.59
CA ARG A 10 -6.61 5.91 5.87
C ARG A 10 -6.52 4.84 6.95
N THR A 11 -5.62 5.02 7.90
CA THR A 11 -5.57 4.20 9.11
C THR A 11 -5.53 5.08 10.36
N GLY A 12 -5.80 4.52 11.53
CA GLY A 12 -5.72 5.23 12.80
C GLY A 12 -5.85 4.27 13.98
N LYS A 13 -5.66 4.74 15.20
CA LYS A 13 -5.90 3.94 16.41
C LYS A 13 -7.18 4.39 17.10
N LYS A 14 -8.02 3.43 17.51
CA LYS A 14 -9.19 3.66 18.36
C LYS A 14 -9.38 2.45 19.28
N ASN A 15 -9.55 2.68 20.58
CA ASN A 15 -9.77 1.63 21.59
C ASN A 15 -8.76 0.47 21.46
N GLU A 16 -7.47 0.81 21.45
CA GLU A 16 -6.33 -0.14 21.38
C GLU A 16 -6.20 -0.94 20.07
N LYS A 17 -7.15 -0.83 19.14
CA LYS A 17 -7.08 -1.44 17.82
C LYS A 17 -6.76 -0.42 16.73
N TRP A 18 -6.17 -0.91 15.65
CA TRP A 18 -6.09 -0.19 14.40
C TRP A 18 -7.45 -0.18 13.70
N LEU A 19 -7.81 0.97 13.16
CA LEU A 19 -8.94 1.18 12.28
C LEU A 19 -8.42 1.34 10.86
N LEU A 20 -8.88 0.46 9.95
CA LEU A 20 -8.50 0.45 8.55
C LEU A 20 -9.68 0.94 7.72
N HIS A 21 -9.53 2.09 7.06
CA HIS A 21 -10.49 2.61 6.10
C HIS A 21 -10.06 2.22 4.69
N PHE A 22 -10.94 1.50 4.00
CA PHE A 22 -10.76 1.17 2.59
C PHE A 22 -11.53 2.15 1.70
N GLU A 23 -11.09 2.32 0.44
CA GLU A 23 -11.70 3.27 -0.52
C GLU A 23 -13.18 3.01 -0.83
N ASN A 24 -13.71 1.81 -0.54
CA ASN A 24 -15.12 1.48 -0.71
C ASN A 24 -15.92 1.57 0.60
N GLU A 25 -15.55 2.49 1.48
CA GLU A 25 -16.20 2.77 2.77
C GLU A 25 -16.23 1.60 3.76
N MET A 26 -15.60 0.47 3.42
CA MET A 26 -15.41 -0.63 4.35
C MET A 26 -14.46 -0.23 5.45
N ILE A 27 -14.81 -0.60 6.68
CA ILE A 27 -14.00 -0.40 7.87
C ILE A 27 -13.67 -1.77 8.47
N ALA A 28 -12.40 -1.99 8.78
CA ALA A 28 -11.95 -3.16 9.53
C ALA A 28 -11.15 -2.74 10.76
N THR A 29 -11.06 -3.63 11.75
CA THR A 29 -10.20 -3.44 12.92
C THR A 29 -9.19 -4.56 13.06
N ALA A 30 -8.01 -4.26 13.63
CA ALA A 30 -6.96 -5.23 13.87
C ALA A 30 -6.09 -4.83 15.07
N ASP A 31 -5.57 -5.82 15.81
CA ASP A 31 -4.61 -5.57 16.90
C ASP A 31 -3.20 -5.30 16.36
N LEU A 32 -2.85 -5.90 15.21
CA LEU A 32 -1.59 -5.69 14.50
C LEU A 32 -1.86 -5.45 13.00
N VAL A 33 -1.12 -4.51 12.41
CA VAL A 33 -1.15 -4.23 10.97
C VAL A 33 0.26 -4.42 10.40
N ILE A 34 0.39 -5.28 9.39
CA ILE A 34 1.63 -5.48 8.63
C ILE A 34 1.44 -4.83 7.26
N GLY A 35 2.17 -3.74 7.00
CA GLY A 35 2.15 -3.05 5.72
C GLY A 35 3.04 -3.72 4.68
N ALA A 36 2.46 -4.35 3.66
CA ALA A 36 3.18 -4.99 2.56
C ALA A 36 2.67 -4.50 1.18
N ASN A 37 2.24 -3.23 1.09
CA ASN A 37 1.56 -2.64 -0.07
C ASN A 37 2.49 -1.80 -0.98
N GLY A 38 3.78 -2.17 -1.04
CA GLY A 38 4.77 -1.59 -1.95
C GLY A 38 5.51 -0.35 -1.43
N GLY A 39 6.59 0.03 -2.11
CA GLY A 39 7.50 1.13 -1.70
C GLY A 39 6.87 2.52 -1.71
N MET A 40 5.81 2.73 -2.49
CA MET A 40 5.06 3.99 -2.55
C MET A 40 3.94 4.08 -1.50
N SER A 41 3.99 3.25 -0.45
CA SER A 41 2.92 3.16 0.54
C SER A 41 2.75 4.46 1.33
N LYS A 42 1.55 5.05 1.25
CA LYS A 42 1.13 6.18 2.09
C LYS A 42 0.92 5.80 3.57
N ALA A 43 0.89 4.51 3.89
CA ALA A 43 0.73 4.03 5.26
C ALA A 43 2.05 4.05 6.07
N ARG A 44 3.21 4.26 5.42
CA ARG A 44 4.51 4.33 6.12
C ARG A 44 4.58 5.43 7.18
N LYS A 45 3.79 6.50 7.03
CA LYS A 45 3.71 7.65 7.96
C LYS A 45 3.32 7.30 9.40
N TYR A 46 2.76 6.11 9.64
CA TYR A 46 2.47 5.64 10.99
C TYR A 46 3.66 4.95 11.67
N VAL A 47 4.78 4.78 10.94
CA VAL A 47 6.01 4.14 11.40
C VAL A 47 7.22 5.08 11.27
N THR A 48 7.29 5.86 10.19
CA THR A 48 8.38 6.80 9.91
C THR A 48 7.91 7.97 9.05
N ASP A 49 8.54 9.12 9.23
CA ASP A 49 8.41 10.34 8.44
C ASP A 49 9.36 10.40 7.23
N ALA A 50 10.24 9.42 7.06
CA ALA A 50 11.06 9.32 5.86
C ALA A 50 10.17 9.38 4.62
N GLU A 51 10.65 9.99 3.54
CA GLU A 51 9.95 10.09 2.25
C GLU A 51 10.56 9.17 1.19
N VAL A 52 9.90 9.00 0.04
CA VAL A 52 10.50 8.31 -1.11
C VAL A 52 11.39 9.31 -1.85
N GLU A 53 12.59 8.87 -2.23
CA GLU A 53 13.54 9.69 -2.99
C GLU A 53 13.68 9.19 -4.42
N TYR A 54 13.81 10.13 -5.35
CA TYR A 54 14.15 9.81 -6.73
C TYR A 54 15.63 9.46 -6.83
N THR A 55 15.94 8.31 -7.45
CA THR A 55 17.32 7.78 -7.51
C THR A 55 18.18 8.39 -8.62
N GLY A 56 17.66 9.32 -9.42
CA GLY A 56 18.38 9.88 -10.58
C GLY A 56 18.29 9.02 -11.85
N THR A 57 17.65 7.85 -11.79
CA THR A 57 17.53 6.90 -12.90
C THR A 57 16.07 6.64 -13.26
N PHE A 58 15.79 6.37 -14.53
CA PHE A 58 14.47 5.97 -15.01
C PHE A 58 14.52 4.57 -15.65
N ILE A 59 13.45 3.79 -15.48
CA ILE A 59 13.32 2.45 -16.04
C ILE A 59 12.18 2.47 -17.07
N ILE A 60 12.45 2.05 -18.30
CA ILE A 60 11.43 1.81 -19.33
C ILE A 60 11.31 0.29 -19.51
N GLN A 61 10.09 -0.23 -19.45
CA GLN A 61 9.80 -1.65 -19.63
C GLN A 61 8.80 -1.83 -20.77
N GLY A 62 8.96 -2.89 -21.55
CA GLY A 62 8.06 -3.26 -22.63
C GLY A 62 8.04 -4.77 -22.82
N GLU A 63 6.90 -5.29 -23.21
CA GLU A 63 6.70 -6.70 -23.52
C GLU A 63 6.30 -6.84 -25.00
N ILE A 64 6.92 -7.77 -25.72
CA ILE A 64 6.56 -8.09 -27.11
C ILE A 64 5.89 -9.46 -27.09
N PHE A 65 4.60 -9.49 -27.35
CA PHE A 65 3.88 -10.73 -27.59
C PHE A 65 4.28 -11.28 -28.97
N GLN A 66 4.75 -12.54 -29.02
CA GLN A 66 5.14 -13.24 -30.24
C GLN A 66 6.24 -12.51 -31.03
N PRO A 67 7.45 -12.36 -30.46
CA PRO A 67 8.56 -11.74 -31.19
C PRO A 67 8.89 -12.57 -32.44
N LYS A 68 9.05 -11.89 -33.57
CA LYS A 68 9.63 -12.53 -34.76
C LYS A 68 11.10 -12.86 -34.46
N ILE A 69 11.51 -14.08 -34.80
CA ILE A 69 12.91 -14.53 -34.79
C ILE A 69 13.62 -13.90 -35.98
#